data_AF-X0YC62-F1
#
_entry.id   AF-X0YC62-F1
#
_cell.length_a   1.000
_cell.length_b   1.000
_cell.length_c   1.000
_cell.angle_alpha   90.00
_cell.angle_beta   90.00
_cell.angle_gamma   90.00
#
_symmetry.space_group_name_H-M   'P 1'
#
loop_
_entity.id
_entity.type
_entity.pdbx_description
1 polymer ?
#
loop_
_entity_poly.entity_id
_entity_poly.type
_entity_poly.pdbx_seq_one_letter_code
_entity_poly.pdbx_strand_id
1 'polypeptide(L)'
;LHDMGTCVSHKKLIVRKVVLEKKDPAQVARECNHSQAAVDHYLKDYHRVKTLYQLDQNVEFIHLATQIAKHVIVQYIKLIKAEEKTP
;
A
#
# COMPACT_ATOMS: atom_id res chain seq x y z
N LEU A 1 0.81 -22.82 13.30
CA LEU A 1 0.00 -21.59 13.13
C LEU A 1 1.00 -20.46 12.93
N HIS A 2 1.27 -20.05 11.68
CA HIS A 2 2.37 -19.10 11.42
C HIS A 2 1.99 -17.71 11.92
N ASP A 3 2.77 -17.24 12.89
CA ASP A 3 2.76 -15.90 13.43
C ASP A 3 3.14 -14.91 12.31
N MET A 4 2.14 -14.42 11.58
CA MET A 4 2.32 -13.46 10.49
C MET A 4 2.40 -12.06 11.11
N GLY A 5 3.45 -11.84 11.89
CA GLY A 5 3.75 -10.59 12.56
C GLY A 5 3.80 -9.39 11.60
N THR A 6 3.63 -8.22 12.18
CA THR A 6 3.54 -6.86 11.59
C THR A 6 4.81 -6.38 10.87
N CYS A 7 5.45 -7.25 10.09
CA CYS A 7 6.51 -6.86 9.18
C CYS A 7 5.88 -5.99 8.09
N VAL A 8 6.50 -4.84 7.82
CA VAL A 8 6.09 -3.88 6.78
C VAL A 8 5.78 -4.56 5.43
N SER A 9 6.41 -5.72 5.16
CA SER A 9 6.11 -6.62 4.04
C SER A 9 4.65 -7.09 3.95
N HIS A 10 3.98 -7.33 5.08
CA HIS A 10 2.59 -7.79 5.13
C HIS A 10 1.63 -6.70 4.63
N LYS A 11 1.84 -5.44 5.05
CA LYS A 11 1.05 -4.28 4.58
C LYS A 11 1.20 -4.09 3.07
N LYS A 12 2.43 -4.20 2.57
CA LYS A 12 2.72 -4.13 1.13
C LYS A 12 2.03 -5.25 0.34
N LEU A 13 1.96 -6.47 0.88
CA LEU A 13 1.30 -7.60 0.23
C LEU A 13 -0.20 -7.38 0.07
N ILE A 14 -0.87 -6.86 1.10
CA ILE A 14 -2.30 -6.51 1.05
C ILE A 14 -2.57 -5.52 -0.07
N VAL A 15 -1.84 -4.39 -0.09
CA VAL A 15 -2.01 -3.36 -1.13
C VAL A 15 -1.69 -3.92 -2.52
N ARG A 16 -0.64 -4.74 -2.64
CA ARG A 16 -0.29 -5.40 -3.90
C ARG A 16 -1.42 -6.28 -4.44
N LYS A 17 -2.01 -7.13 -3.60
CA LYS A 17 -3.12 -8.02 -3.98
C LYS A 17 -4.31 -7.23 -4.51
N VAL A 18 -4.67 -6.13 -3.85
CA VAL A 18 -5.79 -5.30 -4.29
C VAL A 18 -5.45 -4.54 -5.57
N VAL A 19 -4.28 -3.88 -5.63
CA VAL A 19 -3.96 -2.93 -6.71
C VAL A 19 -3.46 -3.62 -7.98
N LEU A 20 -2.57 -4.62 -7.85
CA LEU A 20 -1.99 -5.32 -9.00
C LEU A 20 -2.80 -6.56 -9.41
N GLU A 21 -3.26 -7.36 -8.45
CA GLU A 21 -4.03 -8.58 -8.74
C GLU A 21 -5.55 -8.29 -8.88
N LYS A 22 -5.97 -7.03 -8.68
CA LYS A 22 -7.37 -6.57 -8.75
C LYS A 22 -8.34 -7.39 -7.89
N LYS A 23 -7.83 -7.95 -6.79
CA LYS A 23 -8.64 -8.72 -5.84
C LYS A 23 -9.57 -7.81 -5.04
N ASP A 24 -10.73 -8.35 -4.69
CA ASP A 24 -11.68 -7.70 -3.79
C ASP A 24 -11.04 -7.46 -2.41
N PRO A 25 -11.08 -6.22 -1.86
CA PRO A 25 -10.50 -5.91 -0.56
C PRO A 25 -11.04 -6.76 0.60
N ALA A 26 -12.32 -7.15 0.56
CA ALA A 26 -12.92 -8.00 1.59
C ALA A 26 -12.48 -9.46 1.47
N GLN A 27 -12.19 -9.93 0.25
CA GLN A 27 -11.50 -11.20 0.06
C GLN A 27 -10.06 -11.13 0.61
N VAL A 28 -9.30 -10.07 0.31
CA VAL A 28 -7.91 -9.91 0.80
C VAL A 28 -7.87 -9.81 2.33
N ALA A 29 -8.83 -9.12 2.95
CA ALA A 29 -8.97 -9.04 4.41
C ALA A 29 -9.05 -10.45 5.03
N ARG A 30 -9.90 -11.32 4.46
CA ARG A 30 -10.03 -12.72 4.91
C ARG A 30 -8.78 -13.54 4.65
N GLU A 31 -8.19 -13.44 3.45
CA GLU A 31 -6.95 -14.16 3.07
C GLU A 31 -5.76 -13.80 3.97
N CYS A 32 -5.66 -12.52 4.37
CA CYS A 32 -4.56 -12.00 5.15
C CYS A 32 -4.84 -11.97 6.67
N ASN A 33 -6.00 -12.46 7.13
CA ASN A 33 -6.43 -12.41 8.52
C ASN A 33 -6.38 -10.98 9.11
N HIS A 34 -6.86 -10.01 8.34
CA HIS A 34 -6.95 -8.60 8.69
C HIS A 34 -8.40 -8.14 8.73
N SER A 35 -8.68 -7.10 9.52
CA SER A 35 -9.98 -6.43 9.45
C SER A 35 -10.10 -5.63 8.16
N GLN A 36 -11.34 -5.48 7.66
CA GLN A 36 -11.63 -4.63 6.50
C GLN A 36 -11.08 -3.21 6.70
N ALA A 37 -11.29 -2.64 7.89
CA ALA A 37 -10.80 -1.30 8.23
C ALA A 37 -9.27 -1.18 8.14
N ALA A 38 -8.51 -2.23 8.48
CA ALA A 38 -7.06 -2.24 8.32
C ALA A 38 -6.65 -2.25 6.84
N VAL A 39 -7.33 -3.04 6.01
CA VAL A 39 -7.12 -3.06 4.56
C VAL A 39 -7.43 -1.69 3.95
N ASP A 40 -8.58 -1.11 4.29
CA ASP A 40 -9.02 0.21 3.81
C ASP A 40 -8.02 1.31 4.20
N HIS A 41 -7.48 1.25 5.42
CA HIS A 41 -6.44 2.18 5.87
C HIS A 41 -5.18 2.09 5.00
N TYR A 42 -4.71 0.88 4.68
CA TYR A 42 -3.55 0.70 3.81
C TYR A 42 -3.79 1.17 2.38
N LEU A 43 -5.01 0.94 1.84
CA LEU A 43 -5.40 1.43 0.53
C LEU A 43 -5.48 2.96 0.48
N LYS A 44 -6.04 3.57 1.53
CA LYS A 44 -6.08 5.04 1.68
C LYS A 44 -4.68 5.63 1.68
N ASP A 45 -3.77 5.09 2.47
CA ASP A 45 -2.38 5.55 2.53
C ASP A 45 -1.67 5.38 1.17
N TYR A 46 -1.88 4.24 0.51
CA TYR A 46 -1.36 4.00 -0.84
C TYR A 46 -1.87 5.06 -1.85
N HIS A 47 -3.18 5.35 -1.87
CA HIS A 47 -3.76 6.34 -2.78
C HIS A 47 -3.27 7.77 -2.49
N ARG A 48 -3.07 8.14 -1.22
CA ARG A 48 -2.47 9.42 -0.85
C ARG A 48 -1.06 9.55 -1.40
N VAL A 49 -0.23 8.52 -1.24
CA VAL A 49 1.13 8.49 -1.80
C VAL A 49 1.10 8.51 -3.32
N LYS A 50 0.21 7.74 -3.96
CA LYS A 50 0.04 7.72 -5.43
C LYS A 50 -0.30 9.10 -5.98
N THR A 51 -1.26 9.78 -5.36
CA THR A 51 -1.67 11.14 -5.78
C THR A 51 -0.49 12.11 -5.74
N LEU A 52 0.25 12.14 -4.63
CA LEU A 52 1.38 13.06 -4.49
C LEU A 52 2.56 12.67 -5.39
N TYR A 53 2.80 11.37 -5.58
CA TYR A 53 3.82 10.88 -6.50
C TYR A 53 3.51 11.25 -7.96
N GLN A 54 2.24 11.16 -8.37
CA GLN A 54 1.79 11.57 -9.71
C GLN A 54 1.86 13.09 -9.93
N LEU A 55 1.86 13.88 -8.85
CA LEU A 55 2.15 15.32 -8.87
C LEU A 55 3.66 15.64 -8.82
N ASP A 56 4.50 14.66 -9.12
CA ASP A 56 5.97 14.74 -9.15
C ASP A 56 6.61 15.20 -7.82
N GLN A 57 5.93 14.94 -6.70
CA GLN A 57 6.45 15.28 -5.37
C GLN A 57 7.50 14.26 -4.90
N ASN A 58 8.53 14.74 -4.22
CA ASN A 58 9.59 13.89 -3.69
C ASN A 58 9.18 13.19 -2.37
N VAL A 59 9.96 12.17 -1.96
CA VAL A 59 9.68 11.36 -0.76
C VAL A 59 9.60 12.19 0.53
N GLU A 60 10.39 13.27 0.63
CA GLU A 60 10.39 14.15 1.80
C GLU A 60 9.08 14.91 1.93
N PHE A 61 8.60 15.48 0.82
CA PHE A 61 7.32 16.18 0.78
C PHE A 61 6.16 15.22 1.05
N ILE A 62 6.19 14.03 0.43
CA ILE A 62 5.16 13.00 0.66
C ILE A 62 5.13 12.60 2.14
N HIS A 63 6.30 12.44 2.78
CA HIS A 63 6.37 12.15 4.21
C HIS A 63 5.72 13.26 5.04
N LEU A 64 6.07 14.52 4.78
CA LEU A 64 5.51 15.68 5.49
C LEU A 64 3.99 15.79 5.31
N ALA A 65 3.48 15.56 4.10
CA ALA A 65 2.05 15.69 3.79
C ALA A 65 1.20 14.52 4.30
N THR A 66 1.79 13.33 4.41
CA THR A 66 1.05 12.11 4.74
C THR A 66 1.28 11.60 6.15
N GLN A 67 2.39 12.01 6.79
CA GLN A 67 2.93 11.44 8.03
C GLN A 67 3.26 9.94 7.93
N ILE A 68 3.36 9.40 6.71
CA ILE A 68 3.75 8.01 6.46
C ILE A 68 5.28 7.92 6.48
N ALA A 69 5.83 6.90 7.15
CA ALA A 69 7.28 6.71 7.20
C ALA A 69 7.90 6.58 5.79
N LYS A 70 9.03 7.25 5.56
CA LYS A 70 9.73 7.32 4.26
C LYS A 70 9.98 5.94 3.64
N HIS A 71 10.36 4.95 4.44
CA HIS A 71 10.60 3.59 3.96
C HIS A 71 9.31 2.92 3.41
N VAL A 72 8.14 3.24 3.94
CA VAL A 72 6.84 2.76 3.44
C VAL A 72 6.47 3.48 2.14
N ILE A 73 6.69 4.81 2.08
CA ILE A 73 6.48 5.60 0.85
C ILE A 73 7.29 5.02 -0.31
N VAL A 74 8.57 4.70 -0.09
CA VAL A 74 9.42 4.07 -1.11
C VAL A 74 8.84 2.72 -1.57
N GLN A 75 8.23 1.95 -0.67
CA GLN A 75 7.58 0.69 -1.05
C GLN A 75 6.31 0.90 -1.87
N TYR A 76 5.49 1.90 -1.54
CA TYR A 76 4.31 2.26 -2.33
C TYR A 76 4.70 2.81 -3.71
N ILE A 77 5.73 3.65 -3.83
CA ILE A 77 6.26 4.09 -5.12
C ILE A 77 6.68 2.90 -5.99
N LYS A 78 7.31 1.87 -5.41
CA LYS A 78 7.63 0.63 -6.13
C LYS A 78 6.38 -0.11 -6.62
N LEU A 79 5.28 -0.08 -5.87
CA LEU A 79 4.00 -0.67 -6.29
C LEU A 79 3.32 0.15 -7.40
N ILE A 80 3.32 1.49 -7.30
CA ILE A 80 2.77 2.40 -8.31
C ILE A 80 3.47 2.17 -9.66
N LYS A 81 4.82 2.15 -9.66
CA LYS A 81 5.60 1.87 -10.87
C LYS A 81 5.35 0.47 -11.45
N ALA A 82 4.94 -0.49 -10.62
CA ALA A 82 4.58 -1.83 -11.10
C ALA A 82 3.16 -1.86 -11.69
N GLU A 83 2.24 -1.11 -11.09
CA GLU A 83 0.87 -0.93 -11.60
C GLU A 83 0.89 -0.28 -12.99
N GLU A 84 1.65 0.80 -13.16
CA GLU A 84 1.78 1.53 -14.44
C GLU A 84 2.41 0.69 -15.57
N LYS A 85 3.11 -0.40 -15.22
CA LYS A 85 3.72 -1.32 -16.19
C LYS A 85 2.82 -2.50 -16.57
N THR A 86 1.68 -2.66 -15.89
CA THR A 86 0.73 -3.73 -16.18
C THR A 86 -0.32 -3.16 -17.17
N PRO A 87 -0.35 -3.63 -18.43
CA PRO A 87 -1.22 -3.08 -19.47
C PRO A 87 -2.72 -3.33 -19.20
#